data_AF-A0A538AYP4-F1
#
_entry.id   AF-A0A538AYP4-F1
#
_cell.length_a   1.000
_cell.length_b   1.000
_cell.length_c   1.000
_cell.angle_alpha   90.00
_cell.angle_beta   90.00
_cell.angle_gamma   90.00
#
_symmetry.space_group_name_H-M   'P 1'
#
loop_
_entity.id
_entity.type
_entity.pdbx_description
1 polymer ?
#
loop_
_entity_poly.entity_id
_entity_poly.type
_entity_poly.pdbx_seq_one_letter_code
_entity_poly.pdbx_strand_id
1 'polypeptide(L)'
;MRLAEPKVKVLLDGQAGDELLAGYVPYHYVYLKQLLRERRLGTFAREAWAARDVLKPLIKRRLAQRRKSFDERTLLRPEYLKSRKPPKDERAQADLKKRLLQDLTTYSLPSLLRYEDRNSMAHSIESRIPFLDQELVEWVFRLPPSAIIRDGWSRAIFRQGLRDALPEKIRTRRWKVGFTTPEMRWLRARRAIIQSLYRSPAFCARPYWNGLAVADAFRRACDGEIDDSMFFWRAINVELWLRVYFGDRTGRDLRKETLPAFARYGDELAARAIGTDEAARLVASRAPNPGRHLFADAGDATYARIPVRSPLIASGDDLQTIVEKALVDHDVRPGDTVAISEKAVAVSQGRSFPVDQVRASALARLLARFVGKTPVGIGLGLPQTMQLAIEEVGALRILLAAFAAAITRPFGVRGVFYRVAGPQAAAIDGPTPGTLPPYNTHAKKAPADPDGVARGLAAALGAGAGGPVGVAVIDANDIGVNVLGASAGVDRGLLVELFRDNPLGQGHQQTPIALIRRMRAG
;
A
#
# COMPACT_ATOMS: atom_id res chain seq x y z
N MET A 1 15.42 -19.12 2.15
CA MET A 1 16.13 -19.33 3.43
C MET A 1 15.26 -20.07 4.44
N ARG A 2 14.24 -19.47 5.07
CA ARG A 2 13.36 -20.17 6.07
C ARG A 2 12.86 -21.57 5.68
N LEU A 3 12.40 -21.76 4.44
CA LEU A 3 11.93 -23.08 3.96
C LEU A 3 13.07 -24.09 3.72
N ALA A 4 14.28 -23.60 3.51
CA ALA A 4 15.46 -24.40 3.19
C ALA A 4 16.29 -24.75 4.43
N GLU A 5 16.25 -23.93 5.48
CA GLU A 5 16.97 -24.08 6.76
C GLU A 5 16.93 -25.51 7.36
N PRO A 6 15.81 -26.25 7.31
CA PRO A 6 15.77 -27.62 7.83
C PRO A 6 16.61 -28.63 7.03
N LYS A 7 16.97 -28.31 5.78
CA LYS A 7 17.56 -29.26 4.81
C LYS A 7 18.88 -28.80 4.19
N VAL A 8 19.15 -27.49 4.21
CA VAL A 8 20.30 -26.87 3.52
C VAL A 8 21.15 -26.16 4.56
N LYS A 9 22.45 -26.46 4.56
CA LYS A 9 23.45 -25.80 5.41
C LYS A 9 24.39 -24.89 4.63
N VAL A 10 24.67 -25.25 3.38
CA VAL A 10 25.50 -24.46 2.48
C VAL A 10 24.72 -24.21 1.19
N LEU A 11 24.73 -22.95 0.73
CA LEU A 11 24.17 -22.50 -0.53
C LEU A 11 25.30 -21.96 -1.41
N LEU A 12 25.27 -22.28 -2.71
CA LEU A 12 26.09 -21.58 -3.70
C LEU A 12 25.27 -20.47 -4.35
N ASP A 13 25.76 -19.24 -4.27
CA ASP A 13 25.13 -18.05 -4.83
C ASP A 13 25.91 -17.53 -6.04
N GLY A 14 25.18 -17.08 -7.07
CA GLY A 14 25.74 -16.59 -8.33
C GLY A 14 25.99 -15.07 -8.39
N GLN A 15 25.92 -14.36 -7.27
CA GLN A 15 26.25 -12.95 -7.15
C GLN A 15 27.67 -12.64 -7.63
N ALA A 16 27.94 -11.38 -7.94
CA ALA A 16 29.14 -10.88 -8.60
C ALA A 16 29.31 -11.32 -10.06
N GLY A 17 28.71 -12.42 -10.53
CA GLY A 17 28.83 -12.85 -11.93
C GLY A 17 28.31 -11.82 -12.94
N ASP A 18 27.33 -11.00 -12.54
CA ASP A 18 26.80 -9.92 -13.39
C ASP A 18 27.72 -8.69 -13.40
N GLU A 19 28.19 -8.28 -12.22
CA GLU A 19 29.07 -7.13 -12.03
C GLU A 19 30.49 -7.39 -12.58
N LEU A 20 30.95 -8.65 -12.56
CA LEU A 20 32.26 -9.06 -13.05
C LEU A 20 32.29 -9.25 -14.58
N LEU A 21 31.22 -9.80 -15.15
CA LEU A 21 31.18 -10.25 -16.56
C LEU A 21 30.21 -9.45 -17.44
N ALA A 22 29.85 -8.24 -17.01
CA ALA A 22 28.97 -7.33 -17.73
C ALA A 22 27.54 -7.87 -17.99
N GLY A 23 26.95 -8.52 -17.00
CA GLY A 23 25.67 -9.20 -17.09
C GLY A 23 24.43 -8.32 -17.20
N TYR A 24 24.53 -7.02 -16.92
CA TYR A 24 23.43 -6.05 -17.05
C TYR A 24 23.51 -5.24 -18.34
N VAL A 25 22.34 -4.86 -18.87
CA VAL A 25 22.28 -4.13 -20.15
C VAL A 25 22.99 -2.76 -20.15
N PRO A 26 23.02 -1.97 -19.06
CA PRO A 26 23.79 -0.72 -19.04
C PRO A 26 25.26 -0.86 -19.48
N TYR A 27 25.88 -2.02 -19.27
CA TYR A 27 27.27 -2.24 -19.68
C TYR A 27 27.48 -2.23 -21.19
N HIS A 28 26.48 -2.65 -21.98
CA HIS A 28 26.54 -2.51 -23.44
C HIS A 28 26.65 -1.04 -23.84
N TYR A 29 25.89 -0.14 -23.21
CA TYR A 29 25.98 1.29 -23.49
C TYR A 29 27.34 1.88 -23.10
N VAL A 30 27.88 1.47 -21.96
CA VAL A 30 29.20 1.92 -21.49
C VAL A 30 30.29 1.47 -22.46
N TYR A 31 30.23 0.23 -22.93
CA TYR A 31 31.19 -0.31 -23.90
C TYR A 31 31.09 0.37 -25.26
N LEU A 32 29.87 0.60 -25.78
CA LEU A 32 29.68 1.32 -27.03
C LEU A 32 30.20 2.77 -26.94
N LYS A 33 29.96 3.47 -25.83
CA LYS A 33 30.53 4.80 -25.57
C LYS A 33 32.05 4.77 -25.46
N GLN A 34 32.61 3.73 -24.85
CA GLN A 34 34.06 3.53 -24.79
C GLN A 34 34.64 3.43 -26.21
N LEU A 35 34.05 2.60 -27.08
CA LEU A 35 34.51 2.44 -28.47
C LEU A 35 34.46 3.77 -29.25
N LEU A 36 33.42 4.58 -29.05
CA LEU A 36 33.34 5.93 -29.64
C LEU A 36 34.45 6.85 -29.10
N ARG A 37 34.66 6.88 -27.77
CA ARG A 37 35.73 7.66 -27.13
C ARG A 37 37.12 7.29 -27.67
N GLU A 38 37.34 6.00 -27.92
CA GLU A 38 38.58 5.44 -28.47
C GLU A 38 38.65 5.53 -30.01
N ARG A 39 37.68 6.15 -30.67
CA ARG A 39 37.58 6.29 -32.14
C ARG A 39 37.57 4.96 -32.91
N ARG A 40 37.11 3.87 -32.28
CA ARG A 40 37.01 2.52 -32.87
C ARG A 40 35.68 2.32 -33.62
N LEU A 41 35.45 3.13 -34.65
CA LEU A 41 34.15 3.25 -35.32
C LEU A 41 33.66 1.94 -35.97
N GLY A 42 34.55 1.15 -36.58
CA GLY A 42 34.18 -0.13 -37.19
C GLY A 42 33.70 -1.16 -36.17
N THR A 43 34.40 -1.27 -35.04
CA THR A 43 33.98 -2.14 -33.92
C THR A 43 32.68 -1.63 -33.29
N PHE A 44 32.54 -0.31 -33.13
CA PHE A 44 31.30 0.28 -32.64
C PHE A 44 30.10 -0.09 -33.50
N ALA A 45 30.19 0.08 -34.83
CA ALA A 45 29.10 -0.24 -35.75
C ALA A 45 28.69 -1.72 -35.66
N ARG A 46 29.68 -2.62 -35.62
CA ARG A 46 29.44 -4.07 -35.49
C ARG A 46 28.77 -4.44 -34.17
N GLU A 47 29.29 -3.96 -33.04
CA GLU A 47 28.74 -4.24 -31.71
C GLU A 47 27.34 -3.63 -31.53
N ALA A 48 27.12 -2.40 -32.01
CA ALA A 48 25.83 -1.73 -31.93
C ALA A 48 24.77 -2.48 -32.76
N TRP A 49 25.13 -2.94 -33.96
CA TRP A 49 24.26 -3.77 -34.79
C TRP A 49 23.93 -5.10 -34.12
N ALA A 50 24.94 -5.78 -33.58
CA ALA A 50 24.77 -7.07 -32.93
C ALA A 50 23.98 -7.00 -31.60
N ALA A 51 24.01 -5.86 -30.90
CA ALA A 51 23.30 -5.65 -29.63
C ALA A 51 21.87 -5.06 -29.80
N ARG A 52 21.42 -4.77 -31.02
CA ARG A 52 20.16 -4.03 -31.29
C ARG A 52 18.92 -4.64 -30.64
N ASP A 53 18.87 -5.96 -30.52
CA ASP A 53 17.76 -6.72 -29.94
C ASP A 53 17.68 -6.55 -28.41
N VAL A 54 18.83 -6.34 -27.76
CA VAL A 54 18.94 -6.08 -26.32
C VAL A 54 18.68 -4.60 -26.01
N LEU A 55 19.09 -3.69 -26.90
CA LEU A 55 18.95 -2.23 -26.70
C LEU A 55 17.52 -1.73 -26.92
N LYS A 56 16.80 -2.22 -27.93
CA LYS A 56 15.44 -1.78 -28.31
C LYS A 56 14.39 -1.87 -27.18
N PRO A 57 14.27 -2.98 -26.42
CA PRO A 57 13.25 -3.12 -25.37
C PRO A 57 13.39 -2.11 -24.24
N LEU A 58 14.60 -1.65 -23.94
CA LEU A 58 14.84 -0.67 -22.88
C LEU A 58 14.34 0.72 -23.22
N ILE A 59 14.53 1.17 -24.47
CA ILE A 59 14.03 2.47 -24.91
C ILE A 59 12.51 2.49 -24.78
N LYS A 60 11.84 1.41 -25.23
CA LYS A 60 10.39 1.23 -25.09
C LYS A 60 9.95 1.24 -23.63
N ARG A 61 10.66 0.52 -22.75
CA ARG A 61 10.36 0.46 -21.31
C ARG A 61 10.55 1.81 -20.62
N ARG A 62 11.63 2.54 -20.93
CA ARG A 62 11.93 3.86 -20.34
C ARG A 62 10.87 4.90 -20.71
N LEU A 63 10.38 4.87 -21.95
CA LEU A 63 9.28 5.73 -22.40
C LEU A 63 7.95 5.38 -21.70
N ALA A 64 7.66 4.09 -21.49
CA ALA A 64 6.46 3.66 -20.80
C ALA A 64 6.47 3.99 -19.29
N GLN A 65 7.60 3.80 -18.60
CA GLN A 65 7.75 4.05 -17.15
C GLN A 65 7.61 5.54 -16.80
N ARG A 66 8.09 6.44 -17.66
CA ARG A 66 8.03 7.90 -17.43
C ARG A 66 6.60 8.44 -17.30
N ARG A 67 5.59 7.70 -17.77
CA ARG A 67 4.17 8.10 -17.70
C ARG A 67 3.49 7.80 -16.36
N LYS A 68 4.09 6.98 -15.49
CA LYS A 68 3.48 6.55 -14.21
C LYS A 68 4.35 6.77 -12.99
N SER A 69 5.49 7.45 -13.13
CA SER A 69 6.34 7.86 -12.00
C SER A 69 5.88 9.21 -11.43
N PHE A 70 6.22 9.49 -10.17
CA PHE A 70 6.09 10.82 -9.58
C PHE A 70 7.47 11.40 -9.27
N ASP A 71 7.55 12.71 -9.04
CA ASP A 71 8.79 13.35 -8.59
C ASP A 71 8.90 13.22 -7.06
N GLU A 72 9.84 12.40 -6.58
CA GLU A 72 10.07 12.20 -5.14
C GLU A 72 10.34 13.51 -4.37
N ARG A 73 10.85 14.55 -5.05
CA ARG A 73 11.14 15.85 -4.44
C ARG A 73 9.88 16.54 -3.91
N THR A 74 8.72 16.29 -4.50
CA THR A 74 7.46 16.87 -4.03
C THR A 74 7.02 16.28 -2.70
N LEU A 75 7.60 15.15 -2.28
CA LEU A 75 7.32 14.50 -1.00
C LEU A 75 8.33 14.89 0.08
N LEU A 76 9.43 15.54 -0.29
CA LEU A 76 10.47 15.96 0.63
C LEU A 76 10.22 17.40 1.11
N ARG A 77 10.62 17.71 2.35
CA ARG A 77 10.49 19.07 2.87
C ARG A 77 11.45 20.03 2.15
N PRO A 78 11.04 21.26 1.81
CA PRO A 78 11.91 22.24 1.15
C PRO A 78 13.20 22.51 1.93
N GLU A 79 13.13 22.55 3.26
CA GLU A 79 14.27 22.79 4.16
C GLU A 79 15.30 21.66 4.02
N TYR A 80 14.83 20.41 3.96
CA TYR A 80 15.67 19.24 3.77
C TYR A 80 16.37 19.27 2.40
N LEU A 81 15.63 19.58 1.33
CA LEU A 81 16.17 19.71 -0.02
C LEU A 81 17.24 20.82 -0.12
N LYS A 82 17.05 21.95 0.56
CA LYS A 82 18.05 23.04 0.60
C LYS A 82 19.31 22.62 1.34
N SER A 83 19.18 21.82 2.39
CA SER A 83 20.30 21.39 3.23
C SER A 83 21.21 20.32 2.57
N ARG A 84 20.74 19.62 1.53
CA ARG A 84 21.48 18.51 0.92
C ARG A 84 21.51 18.56 -0.60
N LYS A 85 22.70 18.40 -1.17
CA LYS A 85 22.86 18.16 -2.60
C LYS A 85 22.64 16.67 -2.87
N PRO A 86 21.82 16.29 -3.87
CA PRO A 86 21.72 14.91 -4.31
C PRO A 86 23.12 14.36 -4.66
N PRO A 87 23.43 13.11 -4.29
CA PRO A 87 24.72 12.51 -4.64
C PRO A 87 24.87 12.48 -6.16
N LYS A 88 26.05 12.85 -6.65
CA LYS A 88 26.39 12.70 -8.06
C LYS A 88 26.61 11.24 -8.37
N ASP A 89 26.14 10.79 -9.53
CA ASP A 89 26.46 9.46 -10.04
C ASP A 89 27.84 9.50 -10.72
N GLU A 90 28.87 9.03 -10.01
CA GLU A 90 30.26 9.03 -10.49
C GLU A 90 30.64 7.73 -11.21
N ARG A 91 29.65 6.89 -11.54
CA ARG A 91 29.89 5.67 -12.32
C ARG A 91 30.40 6.01 -13.71
N ALA A 92 31.46 5.34 -14.11
CA ALA A 92 32.05 5.47 -15.43
C ALA A 92 31.01 5.12 -16.53
N GLN A 93 30.93 6.00 -17.53
CA GLN A 93 29.95 5.91 -18.61
C GLN A 93 30.56 5.55 -19.97
N ALA A 94 31.89 5.57 -20.08
CA ALA A 94 32.62 5.29 -21.32
C ALA A 94 33.92 4.49 -21.06
N ASP A 95 33.93 3.70 -20.01
CA ASP A 95 35.03 2.81 -19.63
C ASP A 95 34.44 1.57 -18.95
N LEU A 96 34.44 0.44 -19.66
CA LEU A 96 33.79 -0.78 -19.21
C LEU A 96 34.48 -1.34 -17.97
N LYS A 97 35.81 -1.47 -17.97
CA LYS A 97 36.55 -2.10 -16.87
C LYS A 97 36.46 -1.27 -15.60
N LYS A 98 36.60 0.06 -15.71
CA LYS A 98 36.40 0.96 -14.58
C LYS A 98 34.97 0.88 -14.04
N ARG A 99 33.98 0.79 -14.92
CA ARG A 99 32.57 0.63 -14.52
C ARG A 99 32.31 -0.69 -13.80
N LEU A 100 32.83 -1.81 -14.31
CA LEU A 100 32.71 -3.12 -13.66
C LEU A 100 33.35 -3.11 -12.27
N LEU A 101 34.56 -2.54 -12.15
CA LEU A 101 35.23 -2.39 -10.86
C LEU A 101 34.40 -1.57 -9.87
N GLN A 102 33.86 -0.43 -10.30
CA GLN A 102 32.99 0.42 -9.47
C GLN A 102 31.71 -0.29 -9.03
N ASP A 103 31.07 -1.06 -9.91
CA ASP A 103 29.86 -1.80 -9.56
C ASP A 103 30.17 -2.99 -8.62
N LEU A 104 31.36 -3.59 -8.75
CA LEU A 104 31.87 -4.65 -7.86
C LEU A 104 32.20 -4.13 -6.46
N THR A 105 32.81 -2.94 -6.33
CA THR A 105 33.34 -2.47 -5.04
C THR A 105 32.51 -1.38 -4.36
N THR A 106 31.67 -0.65 -5.10
CA THR A 106 31.01 0.56 -4.58
C THR A 106 29.49 0.57 -4.80
N TYR A 107 29.01 0.34 -6.03
CA TYR A 107 27.64 0.73 -6.39
C TYR A 107 26.60 -0.39 -6.43
N SER A 108 26.97 -1.62 -6.81
CA SER A 108 26.00 -2.71 -7.01
C SER A 108 26.20 -3.80 -5.96
N LEU A 109 27.31 -4.53 -6.09
CA LEU A 109 27.55 -5.76 -5.36
C LEU A 109 27.56 -5.60 -3.83
N PRO A 110 28.13 -4.55 -3.22
CA PRO A 110 28.11 -4.42 -1.76
C PRO A 110 26.71 -4.48 -1.15
N SER A 111 25.71 -3.92 -1.85
CA SER A 111 24.32 -3.99 -1.40
C SER A 111 23.73 -5.41 -1.52
N LEU A 112 24.07 -6.13 -2.59
CA LEU A 112 23.62 -7.51 -2.81
C LEU A 112 24.21 -8.47 -1.79
N LEU A 113 25.51 -8.35 -1.51
CA LEU A 113 26.21 -9.13 -0.50
C LEU A 113 25.62 -8.92 0.88
N ARG A 114 25.31 -7.66 1.23
CA ARG A 114 24.65 -7.34 2.51
C ARG A 114 23.28 -8.02 2.62
N TYR A 115 22.50 -8.08 1.54
CA TYR A 115 21.19 -8.74 1.59
C TYR A 115 21.33 -10.25 1.70
N GLU A 116 22.24 -10.83 0.94
CA GLU A 116 22.49 -12.26 0.93
C GLU A 116 22.95 -12.74 2.30
N ASP A 117 24.09 -12.23 2.79
CA ASP A 117 24.70 -12.60 4.07
C ASP A 117 23.71 -12.48 5.24
N ARG A 118 23.00 -11.35 5.34
CA ARG A 118 22.03 -11.18 6.44
C ARG A 118 20.83 -12.11 6.33
N ASN A 119 20.38 -12.46 5.12
CA ASN A 119 19.25 -13.35 4.91
C ASN A 119 19.62 -14.82 5.13
N SER A 120 20.82 -15.23 4.73
CA SER A 120 21.32 -16.59 4.91
C SER A 120 21.68 -16.84 6.39
N MET A 121 22.42 -15.93 7.02
CA MET A 121 22.82 -16.05 8.42
C MET A 121 21.65 -15.95 9.42
N ALA A 122 20.58 -15.22 9.08
CA ALA A 122 19.36 -15.20 9.88
C ALA A 122 18.67 -16.59 10.00
N HIS A 123 19.06 -17.53 9.14
CA HIS A 123 18.53 -18.89 9.07
C HIS A 123 19.62 -19.96 9.18
N SER A 124 20.80 -19.59 9.72
CA SER A 124 21.94 -20.51 9.90
C SER A 124 22.33 -21.27 8.62
N ILE A 125 22.28 -20.58 7.47
CA ILE A 125 22.73 -21.08 6.17
C ILE A 125 24.01 -20.33 5.80
N GLU A 126 25.08 -21.06 5.52
CA GLU A 126 26.30 -20.51 4.93
C GLU A 126 26.08 -20.29 3.43
N SER A 127 26.43 -19.10 2.93
CA SER A 127 26.44 -18.81 1.50
C SER A 127 27.86 -18.67 0.99
N ARG A 128 28.15 -19.32 -0.14
CA ARG A 128 29.43 -19.22 -0.85
C ARG A 128 29.20 -18.60 -2.21
N ILE A 129 30.10 -17.70 -2.60
CA ILE A 129 29.96 -16.88 -3.81
C ILE A 129 31.17 -17.13 -4.72
N PRO A 130 31.14 -18.18 -5.58
CA PRO A 130 32.31 -18.58 -6.36
C PRO A 130 32.84 -17.51 -7.31
N PHE A 131 31.98 -16.59 -7.77
CA PHE A 131 32.40 -15.49 -8.64
C PHE A 131 33.24 -14.42 -7.94
N LEU A 132 33.36 -14.47 -6.61
CA LEU A 132 34.25 -13.63 -5.82
C LEU A 132 35.53 -14.33 -5.38
N ASP A 133 35.81 -15.52 -5.92
CA ASP A 133 37.13 -16.09 -5.82
C ASP A 133 38.18 -15.10 -6.35
N GLN A 134 39.22 -14.87 -5.56
CA GLN A 134 40.21 -13.84 -5.85
C GLN A 134 40.92 -14.10 -7.18
N GLU A 135 41.30 -15.35 -7.46
CA GLU A 135 42.01 -15.71 -8.69
C GLU A 135 41.13 -15.48 -9.91
N LEU A 136 39.85 -15.84 -9.81
CA LEU A 136 38.88 -15.61 -10.88
C LEU A 136 38.68 -14.11 -11.15
N VAL A 137 38.50 -13.30 -10.09
CA VAL A 137 38.33 -11.84 -10.23
C VAL A 137 39.55 -11.23 -10.89
N GLU A 138 40.75 -11.50 -10.38
CA GLU A 138 42.00 -10.99 -10.94
C GLU A 138 42.18 -11.40 -12.40
N TRP A 139 41.92 -12.68 -12.72
CA TRP A 139 42.03 -13.18 -14.08
C TRP A 139 41.06 -12.47 -15.03
N VAL A 140 39.77 -12.33 -14.67
CA VAL A 140 38.80 -11.60 -15.49
C VAL A 140 39.23 -10.15 -15.68
N PHE A 141 39.80 -9.49 -14.66
CA PHE A 141 40.28 -8.11 -14.78
C PHE A 141 41.51 -7.95 -15.68
N ARG A 142 42.32 -8.98 -15.88
CA ARG A 142 43.43 -8.98 -16.87
C ARG A 142 42.95 -9.11 -18.32
N LEU A 143 41.75 -9.66 -18.57
CA LEU A 143 41.22 -9.83 -19.93
C LEU A 143 40.85 -8.50 -20.60
N PRO A 144 40.98 -8.39 -21.94
CA PRO A 144 40.49 -7.21 -22.65
C PRO A 144 38.96 -7.08 -22.57
N PRO A 145 38.38 -5.87 -22.67
CA PRO A 145 36.92 -5.66 -22.71
C PRO A 145 36.20 -6.53 -23.74
N SER A 146 36.85 -6.79 -24.89
CA SER A 146 36.33 -7.64 -25.97
C SER A 146 36.24 -9.13 -25.62
N ALA A 147 36.79 -9.58 -24.50
CA ALA A 147 36.56 -10.93 -23.97
C ALA A 147 35.26 -10.98 -23.14
N ILE A 148 34.85 -9.85 -22.55
CA ILE A 148 33.68 -9.76 -21.68
C ILE A 148 32.42 -9.45 -22.50
N ILE A 149 32.52 -8.48 -23.42
CA ILE A 149 31.47 -8.15 -24.39
C ILE A 149 32.03 -8.37 -25.80
N ARG A 150 31.34 -9.18 -26.60
CA ARG A 150 31.73 -9.50 -27.97
C ARG A 150 30.53 -9.84 -28.83
N ASP A 151 30.47 -9.27 -30.03
CA ASP A 151 29.42 -9.52 -31.02
C ASP A 151 28.01 -9.34 -30.43
N GLY A 152 27.84 -8.28 -29.65
CA GLY A 152 26.60 -7.94 -28.97
C GLY A 152 26.24 -8.87 -27.81
N TRP A 153 27.10 -9.82 -27.42
CA TRP A 153 26.90 -10.70 -26.27
C TRP A 153 27.63 -10.20 -25.04
N SER A 154 26.94 -10.09 -23.91
CA SER A 154 27.56 -9.97 -22.59
C SER A 154 27.96 -11.33 -22.02
N ARG A 155 28.89 -11.31 -21.06
CA ARG A 155 29.49 -12.51 -20.45
C ARG A 155 30.08 -13.44 -21.50
N ALA A 156 30.65 -12.89 -22.58
CA ALA A 156 31.04 -13.66 -23.76
C ALA A 156 32.02 -14.79 -23.41
N ILE A 157 33.10 -14.49 -22.67
CA ILE A 157 34.06 -15.49 -22.20
C ILE A 157 33.41 -16.58 -21.34
N PHE A 158 32.49 -16.22 -20.45
CA PHE A 158 31.79 -17.17 -19.57
C PHE A 158 30.85 -18.09 -20.36
N ARG A 159 30.11 -17.54 -21.33
CA ARG A 159 29.27 -18.34 -22.24
C ARG A 159 30.09 -19.24 -23.13
N GLN A 160 31.30 -18.85 -23.51
CA GLN A 160 32.21 -19.67 -24.29
C GLN A 160 32.81 -20.81 -23.44
N GLY A 161 33.26 -20.50 -22.22
CA GLY A 161 33.85 -21.50 -21.32
C GLY A 161 32.86 -22.54 -20.81
N LEU A 162 31.56 -22.24 -20.80
CA LEU A 162 30.50 -23.19 -20.45
C LEU A 162 29.89 -23.91 -21.65
N ARG A 163 30.57 -23.88 -22.81
CA ARG A 163 30.23 -24.77 -23.93
C ARG A 163 30.33 -26.21 -23.42
N ASP A 164 29.33 -27.03 -23.73
CA ASP A 164 29.19 -28.42 -23.30
C ASP A 164 28.86 -28.65 -21.80
N ALA A 165 29.03 -27.64 -20.94
CA ALA A 165 28.63 -27.71 -19.52
C ALA A 165 27.17 -27.31 -19.27
N LEU A 166 26.58 -26.49 -20.16
CA LEU A 166 25.18 -26.02 -20.05
C LEU A 166 24.40 -26.28 -21.34
N PRO A 167 23.09 -26.61 -21.25
CA PRO A 167 22.23 -26.70 -22.41
C PRO A 167 22.27 -25.42 -23.25
N GLU A 168 22.41 -25.56 -24.58
CA GLU A 168 22.58 -24.44 -25.51
C GLU A 168 21.48 -23.38 -25.37
N LYS A 169 20.23 -23.80 -25.14
CA LYS A 169 19.09 -22.89 -24.89
C LYS A 169 19.29 -21.97 -23.68
N ILE A 170 20.04 -22.40 -22.67
CA ILE A 170 20.36 -21.63 -21.46
C ILE A 170 21.61 -20.79 -21.72
N ARG A 171 22.67 -21.42 -22.23
CA ARG A 171 23.98 -20.79 -22.48
C ARG A 171 23.89 -19.62 -23.46
N THR A 172 23.03 -19.71 -24.46
CA THR A 172 22.82 -18.68 -25.50
C THR A 172 21.59 -17.79 -25.23
N ARG A 173 20.98 -17.87 -24.04
CA ARG A 173 19.86 -17.00 -23.70
C ARG A 173 20.31 -15.53 -23.63
N ARG A 174 19.74 -14.68 -24.49
CA ARG A 174 20.07 -13.24 -24.59
C ARG A 174 19.39 -12.38 -23.54
N TRP A 175 18.17 -12.73 -23.14
CA TRP A 175 17.39 -11.97 -22.17
C TRP A 175 17.60 -12.50 -20.74
N LYS A 176 17.60 -11.58 -19.78
CA LYS A 176 17.62 -11.88 -18.35
C LYS A 176 16.20 -11.81 -17.81
N VAL A 177 15.75 -12.86 -17.14
CA VAL A 177 14.55 -12.79 -16.29
C VAL A 177 14.98 -12.24 -14.94
N GLY A 178 14.44 -11.09 -14.57
CA GLY A 178 14.53 -10.63 -13.19
C GLY A 178 13.43 -11.30 -12.36
N PHE A 179 13.78 -11.76 -11.16
CA PHE A 179 12.79 -12.06 -10.13
C PHE A 179 12.42 -10.75 -9.46
N THR A 180 11.48 -10.00 -10.04
CA THR A 180 11.04 -8.75 -9.46
C THR A 180 10.12 -9.03 -8.27
N THR A 181 10.47 -8.53 -7.10
CA THR A 181 9.59 -8.53 -5.94
C THR A 181 8.29 -7.81 -6.31
N PRO A 182 7.11 -8.41 -6.07
CA PRO A 182 5.83 -7.76 -6.35
C PRO A 182 5.50 -6.73 -5.25
N GLU A 183 6.38 -5.76 -5.05
CA GLU A 183 6.34 -4.81 -3.93
C GLU A 183 5.02 -4.06 -3.86
N MET A 184 4.56 -3.43 -4.96
CA MET A 184 3.27 -2.74 -4.96
C MET A 184 2.09 -3.67 -4.66
N ARG A 185 2.16 -4.95 -5.01
CA ARG A 185 1.10 -5.91 -4.64
C ARG A 185 1.06 -6.12 -3.12
N TRP A 186 2.23 -6.25 -2.48
CA TRP A 186 2.34 -6.40 -1.03
C TRP A 186 1.93 -5.12 -0.30
N LEU A 187 2.37 -3.95 -0.79
CA LEU A 187 2.01 -2.67 -0.23
C LEU A 187 0.49 -2.43 -0.33
N ARG A 188 -0.14 -2.72 -1.48
CA ARG A 188 -1.61 -2.63 -1.64
C ARG A 188 -2.36 -3.59 -0.72
N ALA A 189 -1.86 -4.81 -0.54
CA ALA A 189 -2.45 -5.77 0.40
C ALA A 189 -2.37 -5.33 1.87
N ARG A 190 -1.48 -4.37 2.18
CA ARG A 190 -1.31 -3.74 3.49
C ARG A 190 -1.65 -2.25 3.45
N ARG A 191 -2.42 -1.80 2.44
CA ARG A 191 -2.69 -0.38 2.14
C ARG A 191 -3.04 0.38 3.40
N ALA A 192 -3.98 -0.15 4.14
CA ALA A 192 -4.58 0.57 5.22
C ALA A 192 -3.59 0.73 6.40
N ILE A 193 -2.79 -0.29 6.73
CA ILE A 193 -1.75 -0.21 7.76
C ILE A 193 -0.67 0.81 7.36
N ILE A 194 -0.23 0.77 6.11
CA ILE A 194 0.80 1.68 5.60
C ILE A 194 0.25 3.12 5.53
N GLN A 195 -1.01 3.29 5.14
CA GLN A 195 -1.70 4.56 5.17
C GLN A 195 -1.78 5.11 6.60
N SER A 196 -2.07 4.25 7.58
CA SER A 196 -2.08 4.61 9.00
C SER A 196 -0.71 5.10 9.47
N LEU A 197 0.35 4.37 9.09
CA LEU A 197 1.72 4.76 9.41
C LEU A 197 2.06 6.14 8.84
N TYR A 198 1.80 6.38 7.55
CA TYR A 198 2.15 7.65 6.90
C TYR A 198 1.35 8.85 7.41
N ARG A 199 0.19 8.63 8.03
CA ARG A 199 -0.62 9.68 8.68
C ARG A 199 -0.36 9.81 10.18
N SER A 200 0.41 8.89 10.78
CA SER A 200 0.75 8.98 12.19
C SER A 200 1.57 10.24 12.48
N PRO A 201 1.35 10.93 13.61
CA PRO A 201 2.10 12.14 13.94
C PRO A 201 3.61 11.90 14.02
N ALA A 202 4.02 10.74 14.53
CA ALA A 202 5.43 10.36 14.61
C ALA A 202 6.12 10.31 13.22
N PHE A 203 5.41 9.84 12.19
CA PHE A 203 5.92 9.82 10.82
C PHE A 203 5.90 11.22 10.18
N CYS A 204 4.85 12.00 10.44
CA CYS A 204 4.68 13.34 9.90
C CYS A 204 5.66 14.36 10.50
N ALA A 205 6.05 14.19 11.76
CA ALA A 205 7.01 15.02 12.47
C ALA A 205 8.46 14.90 11.95
N ARG A 206 8.74 13.94 11.06
CA ARG A 206 10.08 13.74 10.52
C ARG A 206 10.54 14.95 9.68
N PRO A 207 11.78 15.45 9.85
CA PRO A 207 12.22 16.72 9.26
C PRO A 207 12.57 16.63 7.78
N TYR A 208 12.54 15.43 7.18
CA TYR A 208 13.04 15.19 5.83
C TYR A 208 11.93 14.99 4.79
N TRP A 209 10.74 14.54 5.18
CA TRP A 209 9.58 14.41 4.29
C TRP A 209 8.33 15.08 4.82
N ASN A 210 7.40 15.40 3.91
CA ASN A 210 6.04 15.79 4.26
C ASN A 210 5.21 14.51 4.36
N GLY A 211 4.90 14.07 5.59
CA GLY A 211 4.20 12.80 5.84
C GLY A 211 2.83 12.71 5.16
N LEU A 212 2.04 13.79 5.20
CA LEU A 212 0.72 13.82 4.54
C LEU A 212 0.83 13.76 3.02
N ALA A 213 1.85 14.39 2.42
CA ALA A 213 2.13 14.27 0.98
C ALA A 213 2.53 12.84 0.60
N VAL A 214 3.36 12.17 1.42
CA VAL A 214 3.69 10.74 1.24
C VAL A 214 2.44 9.87 1.33
N ALA A 215 1.57 10.14 2.31
CA ALA A 215 0.33 9.42 2.51
C ALA A 215 -0.63 9.56 1.31
N ASP A 216 -0.74 10.75 0.70
CA ASP A 216 -1.56 10.94 -0.50
C ASP A 216 -0.94 10.30 -1.76
N ALA A 217 0.38 10.43 -1.94
CA ALA A 217 1.07 9.75 -3.03
C ALA A 217 0.90 8.22 -2.95
N PHE A 218 0.94 7.66 -1.74
CA PHE A 218 0.73 6.23 -1.53
C PHE A 218 -0.70 5.79 -1.87
N ARG A 219 -1.71 6.59 -1.50
CA ARG A 219 -3.10 6.37 -1.89
C ARG A 219 -3.24 6.31 -3.42
N ARG A 220 -2.70 7.32 -4.13
CA ARG A 220 -2.71 7.38 -5.61
C ARG A 220 -1.98 6.18 -6.24
N ALA A 221 -0.91 5.70 -5.62
CA ALA A 221 -0.21 4.48 -6.04
C ALA A 221 -1.05 3.22 -5.82
N CYS A 222 -1.82 3.15 -4.73
CA CYS A 222 -2.78 2.07 -4.53
C CYS A 222 -3.90 2.08 -5.57
N ASP A 223 -4.38 3.26 -5.94
CA ASP A 223 -5.44 3.47 -6.94
C ASP A 223 -4.94 3.25 -8.39
N GLY A 224 -3.63 3.08 -8.58
CA GLY A 224 -3.01 2.74 -9.87
C GLY A 224 -2.63 3.94 -10.74
N GLU A 225 -2.73 5.16 -10.20
CA GLU A 225 -2.27 6.40 -10.84
C GLU A 225 -0.74 6.46 -10.91
N ILE A 226 -0.08 5.91 -9.88
CA ILE A 226 1.38 5.85 -9.74
C ILE A 226 1.81 4.37 -9.77
N ASP A 227 2.89 4.09 -10.49
CA ASP A 227 3.50 2.77 -10.62
C ASP A 227 4.97 2.81 -10.19
N ASP A 228 5.19 3.24 -8.94
CA ASP A 228 6.48 3.31 -8.27
C ASP A 228 6.33 2.84 -6.82
N SER A 229 7.04 1.77 -6.44
CA SER A 229 7.06 1.22 -5.08
C SER A 229 8.24 1.66 -4.25
N MET A 230 9.32 2.10 -4.89
CA MET A 230 10.64 2.15 -4.26
C MET A 230 10.69 3.20 -3.17
N PHE A 231 10.11 4.37 -3.42
CA PHE A 231 10.04 5.44 -2.43
C PHE A 231 9.24 4.99 -1.19
N PHE A 232 8.06 4.42 -1.37
CA PHE A 232 7.20 3.98 -0.26
C PHE A 232 7.90 2.93 0.59
N TRP A 233 8.52 1.93 -0.06
CA TRP A 233 9.31 0.92 0.62
C TRP A 233 10.47 1.54 1.42
N ARG A 234 11.22 2.47 0.83
CA ARG A 234 12.31 3.18 1.51
C ARG A 234 11.82 3.99 2.70
N ALA A 235 10.69 4.70 2.57
CA ALA A 235 10.12 5.48 3.65
C ALA A 235 9.73 4.59 4.85
N ILE A 236 9.12 3.43 4.60
CA ILE A 236 8.82 2.44 5.65
C ILE A 236 10.10 1.95 6.32
N ASN A 237 11.12 1.59 5.54
CA ASN A 237 12.39 1.09 6.08
C ASN A 237 13.14 2.14 6.91
N VAL A 238 13.14 3.40 6.47
CA VAL A 238 13.75 4.50 7.23
C VAL A 238 13.01 4.72 8.53
N GLU A 239 11.68 4.75 8.52
CA GLU A 239 10.90 4.90 9.74
C GLU A 239 11.13 3.74 10.72
N LEU A 240 11.15 2.51 10.22
CA LEU A 240 11.48 1.33 11.03
C LEU A 240 12.89 1.41 11.60
N TRP A 241 13.87 1.79 10.79
CA TRP A 241 15.25 1.93 11.22
C TRP A 241 15.40 3.00 12.31
N LEU A 242 14.72 4.15 12.17
CA LEU A 242 14.74 5.20 13.20
C LEU A 242 14.13 4.71 14.52
N ARG A 243 13.01 3.99 14.46
CA ARG A 243 12.39 3.39 15.66
C ARG A 243 13.32 2.36 16.34
N VAL A 244 14.02 1.56 15.55
CA VAL A 244 14.90 0.47 16.04
C VAL A 244 16.21 0.97 16.63
N TYR A 245 16.80 2.02 16.04
CA TYR A 245 18.17 2.43 16.36
C TYR A 245 18.28 3.80 17.04
N PHE A 246 17.24 4.63 16.95
CA PHE A 246 17.21 5.99 17.53
C PHE A 246 16.01 6.19 18.46
N GLY A 247 15.19 5.15 18.64
CA GLY A 247 14.12 5.12 19.62
C GLY A 247 14.61 4.61 20.96
N ASP A 248 13.83 4.88 22.01
CA ASP A 248 14.15 4.48 23.39
C ASP A 248 13.97 2.96 23.65
N ARG A 249 13.47 2.19 22.68
CA ARG A 249 13.33 0.73 22.78
C ARG A 249 14.51 0.02 22.13
N THR A 250 14.91 -1.12 22.69
CA THR A 250 16.04 -1.86 22.13
C THR A 250 15.62 -2.58 20.84
N GLY A 251 16.54 -2.72 19.88
CA GLY A 251 16.26 -3.42 18.62
C GLY A 251 15.91 -4.91 18.73
N ARG A 252 15.90 -5.51 19.92
CA ARG A 252 15.35 -6.87 20.17
C ARG A 252 13.83 -6.84 20.37
N ASP A 253 13.31 -5.76 20.95
CA ASP A 253 11.88 -5.61 21.22
C ASP A 253 11.12 -5.56 19.90
N LEU A 254 11.54 -4.66 18.99
CA LEU A 254 10.93 -4.44 17.67
C LEU A 254 11.04 -5.63 16.70
N ARG A 255 12.02 -6.53 16.86
CA ARG A 255 12.16 -7.73 16.00
C ARG A 255 11.15 -8.83 16.29
N LYS A 256 10.52 -8.80 17.47
CA LYS A 256 9.44 -9.71 17.87
C LYS A 256 8.07 -9.05 17.76
N GLU A 257 8.01 -7.78 17.36
CA GLU A 257 6.76 -7.02 17.39
C GLU A 257 5.78 -7.46 16.29
N THR A 258 4.57 -7.76 16.75
CA THR A 258 3.40 -7.88 15.89
C THR A 258 2.98 -6.49 15.40
N LEU A 259 2.16 -6.42 14.34
CA LEU A 259 1.63 -5.15 13.82
C LEU A 259 1.00 -4.24 14.90
N PRO A 260 0.26 -4.76 15.91
CA PRO A 260 -0.19 -3.97 17.06
C PRO A 260 0.92 -3.28 17.85
N ALA A 261 2.01 -3.97 18.15
CA ALA A 261 3.10 -3.41 18.95
C ALA A 261 3.82 -2.29 18.20
N PHE A 262 4.01 -2.47 16.88
CA PHE A 262 4.56 -1.43 16.02
C PHE A 262 3.72 -0.15 16.02
N ALA A 263 2.39 -0.28 15.90
CA ALA A 263 1.50 0.87 15.90
C ALA A 263 1.51 1.57 17.27
N ARG A 264 1.44 0.78 18.35
CA ARG A 264 1.51 1.28 19.73
C ARG A 264 2.78 2.09 19.98
N TYR A 265 3.94 1.63 19.54
CA TYR A 265 5.17 2.38 19.72
C TYR A 265 5.15 3.73 18.97
N GLY A 266 4.58 3.77 17.76
CA GLY A 266 4.37 5.04 17.06
C GLY A 266 3.40 5.97 17.79
N ASP A 267 2.36 5.43 18.43
CA ASP A 267 1.43 6.21 19.25
C ASP A 267 2.09 6.72 20.55
N GLU A 268 3.00 5.96 21.16
CA GLU A 268 3.82 6.41 22.30
C GLU A 268 4.69 7.60 21.90
N LEU A 269 5.34 7.55 20.73
CA LEU A 269 6.11 8.68 20.20
C LEU A 269 5.23 9.89 19.91
N ALA A 270 4.04 9.68 19.33
CA ALA A 270 3.08 10.74 19.07
C ALA A 270 2.58 11.39 20.36
N ALA A 271 2.23 10.61 21.38
CA ALA A 271 1.76 11.12 22.68
C ALA A 271 2.82 12.01 23.37
N ARG A 272 4.09 11.61 23.30
CA ARG A 272 5.20 12.44 23.81
C ARG A 272 5.36 13.75 23.04
N ALA A 273 5.20 13.73 21.72
CA ALA A 273 5.26 14.93 20.89
C ALA A 273 4.05 15.86 21.10
N ILE A 274 2.88 15.29 21.41
CA ILE A 274 1.68 16.06 21.82
C ILE A 274 1.92 16.70 23.19
N GLY A 275 2.55 15.98 24.11
CA GLY A 275 3.02 16.52 25.39
C GLY A 275 1.92 16.74 26.43
N THR A 276 0.75 16.11 26.29
CA THR A 276 -0.36 16.21 27.24
C THR A 276 -0.55 14.92 28.03
N ASP A 277 -0.94 15.03 29.31
CA ASP A 277 -1.27 13.88 30.17
C ASP A 277 -2.42 13.04 29.59
N GLU A 278 -3.33 13.68 28.85
CA GLU A 278 -4.41 12.99 28.16
C GLU A 278 -3.89 12.07 27.05
N ALA A 279 -2.94 12.54 26.24
CA ALA A 279 -2.33 11.70 25.20
C ALA A 279 -1.61 10.48 25.80
N ALA A 280 -0.88 10.68 26.91
CA ALA A 280 -0.23 9.59 27.64
C ALA A 280 -1.25 8.57 28.19
N ARG A 281 -2.34 9.04 28.81
CA ARG A 281 -3.43 8.18 29.32
C ARG A 281 -4.11 7.39 28.21
N LEU A 282 -4.35 7.99 27.04
CA LEU A 282 -4.97 7.30 25.90
C LEU A 282 -4.10 6.13 25.42
N VAL A 283 -2.80 6.31 25.29
CA VAL A 283 -1.88 5.22 24.88
C VAL A 283 -1.80 4.12 25.94
N ALA A 284 -1.86 4.49 27.22
CA ALA A 284 -1.82 3.54 28.32
C ALA A 284 -3.10 2.68 28.41
N SER A 285 -4.28 3.31 28.24
CA SER A 285 -5.58 2.68 28.49
C SER A 285 -6.30 2.17 27.24
N ARG A 286 -5.94 2.64 26.04
CA ARG A 286 -6.61 2.30 24.79
C ARG A 286 -5.68 1.56 23.84
N ALA A 287 -6.24 0.65 23.07
CA ALA A 287 -5.55 -0.06 22.00
C ALA A 287 -6.23 0.26 20.67
N PRO A 288 -5.48 0.70 19.64
CA PRO A 288 -6.04 0.81 18.31
C PRO A 288 -6.29 -0.59 17.72
N ASN A 289 -7.06 -0.65 16.65
CA ASN A 289 -7.17 -1.88 15.87
C ASN A 289 -5.80 -2.31 15.31
N PRO A 290 -5.55 -3.62 15.07
CA PRO A 290 -4.24 -4.11 14.67
C PRO A 290 -3.61 -3.36 13.48
N GLY A 291 -2.44 -2.75 13.71
CA GLY A 291 -1.71 -2.00 12.69
C GLY A 291 -2.29 -0.61 12.37
N ARG A 292 -3.24 -0.11 13.17
CA ARG A 292 -3.77 1.25 13.09
C ARG A 292 -3.17 2.13 14.18
N HIS A 293 -3.04 3.41 13.92
CA HIS A 293 -2.61 4.41 14.90
C HIS A 293 -3.79 5.11 15.57
N LEU A 294 -3.72 5.30 16.89
CA LEU A 294 -4.70 6.10 17.64
C LEU A 294 -4.65 7.56 17.21
N PHE A 295 -3.47 8.11 16.94
CA PHE A 295 -3.33 9.50 16.55
C PHE A 295 -3.15 9.65 15.05
N ALA A 296 -3.70 10.72 14.49
CA ALA A 296 -3.48 11.12 13.11
C ALA A 296 -3.44 12.65 12.98
N ASP A 297 -2.61 13.13 12.08
CA ASP A 297 -2.59 14.54 11.69
C ASP A 297 -3.60 14.79 10.56
N ALA A 298 -4.28 15.93 10.65
CA ALA A 298 -5.12 16.48 9.59
C ALA A 298 -4.93 18.00 9.55
N GLY A 299 -4.37 18.48 8.43
CA GLY A 299 -3.83 19.84 8.35
C GLY A 299 -2.76 20.10 9.43
N ASP A 300 -2.93 21.17 10.19
CA ASP A 300 -2.01 21.57 11.25
C ASP A 300 -2.42 21.04 12.65
N ALA A 301 -3.48 20.23 12.75
CA ALA A 301 -3.96 19.71 14.03
C ALA A 301 -3.77 18.19 14.15
N THR A 302 -3.53 17.74 15.38
CA THR A 302 -3.45 16.31 15.72
C THR A 302 -4.71 15.88 16.44
N TYR A 303 -5.28 14.75 16.00
CA TYR A 303 -6.49 14.16 16.54
C TYR A 303 -6.24 12.75 17.08
N ALA A 304 -6.88 12.41 18.19
CA ALA A 304 -7.07 11.05 18.64
C ALA A 304 -8.31 10.46 17.95
N ARG A 305 -8.19 9.23 17.46
CA ARG A 305 -9.24 8.45 16.81
C ARG A 305 -9.38 7.15 17.60
N ILE A 306 -10.23 7.18 18.61
CA ILE A 306 -10.32 6.12 19.62
C ILE A 306 -11.37 5.13 19.12
N PRO A 307 -11.00 3.92 18.67
CA PRO A 307 -12.00 2.92 18.29
C PRO A 307 -12.71 2.42 19.55
N VAL A 308 -14.04 2.37 19.49
CA VAL A 308 -14.92 2.04 20.61
C VAL A 308 -15.60 0.72 20.31
N ARG A 309 -15.43 -0.25 21.21
CA ARG A 309 -16.05 -1.57 21.07
C ARG A 309 -17.51 -1.49 21.47
N SER A 310 -18.39 -2.11 20.68
CA SER A 310 -19.81 -2.24 21.02
C SER A 310 -20.19 -3.71 21.20
N PRO A 311 -21.34 -4.00 21.85
CA PRO A 311 -22.06 -5.24 21.62
C PRO A 311 -22.32 -5.48 20.11
N LEU A 312 -22.60 -6.73 19.75
CA LEU A 312 -23.02 -7.05 18.39
C LEU A 312 -24.37 -6.39 18.12
N ILE A 313 -24.38 -5.37 17.25
CA ILE A 313 -25.60 -4.68 16.84
C ILE A 313 -26.42 -5.64 15.97
N ALA A 314 -27.69 -5.80 16.30
CA ALA A 314 -28.67 -6.63 15.63
C ALA A 314 -29.82 -5.80 15.05
N SER A 315 -30.62 -6.44 14.19
CA SER A 315 -31.80 -5.82 13.60
C SER A 315 -32.82 -5.45 14.66
N GLY A 316 -33.24 -4.19 14.70
CA GLY A 316 -34.22 -3.67 15.66
C GLY A 316 -33.62 -3.17 16.98
N ASP A 317 -32.30 -3.26 17.15
CA ASP A 317 -31.62 -2.73 18.32
C ASP A 317 -31.75 -1.21 18.43
N ASP A 318 -31.92 -0.70 19.66
CA ASP A 318 -31.82 0.72 19.94
C ASP A 318 -30.36 1.18 19.88
N LEU A 319 -30.03 1.79 18.74
CA LEU A 319 -28.70 2.29 18.47
C LEU A 319 -28.25 3.39 19.44
N GLN A 320 -29.17 4.21 19.95
CA GLN A 320 -28.83 5.28 20.89
C GLN A 320 -28.33 4.69 22.21
N THR A 321 -29.11 3.79 22.81
CA THR A 321 -28.73 3.09 24.04
C THR A 321 -27.40 2.35 23.88
N ILE A 322 -27.18 1.68 22.74
CA ILE A 322 -25.92 0.97 22.47
C ILE A 322 -24.73 1.94 22.41
N VAL A 323 -24.87 3.06 21.69
CA VAL A 323 -23.79 4.05 21.53
C VAL A 323 -23.47 4.73 22.86
N GLU A 324 -24.47 5.15 23.62
CA GLU A 324 -24.29 5.75 24.95
C GLU A 324 -23.57 4.77 25.90
N LYS A 325 -24.03 3.51 25.96
CA LYS A 325 -23.40 2.48 26.78
C LYS A 325 -21.97 2.18 26.35
N ALA A 326 -21.69 2.15 25.04
CA ALA A 326 -20.35 1.92 24.53
C ALA A 326 -19.39 3.08 24.85
N LEU A 327 -19.91 4.30 24.97
CA LEU A 327 -19.13 5.51 25.23
C LEU A 327 -19.04 5.91 26.71
N VAL A 328 -19.73 5.19 27.61
CA VAL A 328 -19.80 5.53 29.05
C VAL A 328 -18.42 5.71 29.69
N ASP A 329 -17.47 4.82 29.36
CA ASP A 329 -16.11 4.86 29.90
C ASP A 329 -15.15 5.74 29.08
N HIS A 330 -15.65 6.48 28.09
CA HIS A 330 -14.82 7.24 27.14
C HIS A 330 -14.78 8.74 27.42
N ASP A 331 -15.50 9.22 28.45
CA ASP A 331 -15.52 10.62 28.88
C ASP A 331 -15.77 11.56 27.69
N VAL A 332 -16.93 11.43 27.04
CA VAL A 332 -17.30 12.25 25.87
C VAL A 332 -17.53 13.69 26.32
N ARG A 333 -16.94 14.65 25.60
CA ARG A 333 -16.94 16.07 25.98
C ARG A 333 -17.47 16.96 24.85
N PRO A 334 -17.92 18.19 25.17
CA PRO A 334 -18.26 19.17 24.15
C PRO A 334 -17.09 19.40 23.17
N GLY A 335 -17.38 19.40 21.88
CA GLY A 335 -16.39 19.53 20.80
C GLY A 335 -15.83 18.21 20.26
N ASP A 336 -16.09 17.08 20.94
CA ASP A 336 -15.78 15.76 20.36
C ASP A 336 -16.70 15.45 19.17
N THR A 337 -16.25 14.56 18.28
CA THR A 337 -17.08 13.99 17.22
C THR A 337 -17.10 12.47 17.30
N VAL A 338 -18.29 11.87 17.37
CA VAL A 338 -18.48 10.42 17.32
C VAL A 338 -18.77 10.00 15.88
N ALA A 339 -17.90 9.18 15.31
CA ALA A 339 -18.12 8.53 14.04
C ALA A 339 -18.71 7.14 14.27
N ILE A 340 -19.75 6.78 13.53
CA ILE A 340 -20.34 5.44 13.54
C ILE A 340 -20.36 4.86 12.12
N SER A 341 -20.01 3.58 12.00
CA SER A 341 -20.00 2.90 10.71
C SER A 341 -21.41 2.84 10.13
N GLU A 342 -21.52 3.12 8.84
CA GLU A 342 -22.73 2.93 8.04
C GLU A 342 -23.34 1.52 8.25
N LYS A 343 -22.49 0.49 8.29
CA LYS A 343 -22.91 -0.91 8.47
C LYS A 343 -23.70 -1.10 9.76
N ALA A 344 -23.21 -0.53 10.87
CA ALA A 344 -23.88 -0.62 12.16
C ALA A 344 -25.27 0.02 12.14
N VAL A 345 -25.38 1.20 11.51
CA VAL A 345 -26.67 1.91 11.38
C VAL A 345 -27.64 1.14 10.49
N ALA A 346 -27.19 0.64 9.34
CA ALA A 346 -28.03 -0.15 8.46
C ALA A 346 -28.51 -1.44 9.14
N VAL A 347 -27.65 -2.10 9.91
CA VAL A 347 -28.01 -3.30 10.66
C VAL A 347 -29.05 -3.00 11.73
N SER A 348 -28.89 -1.96 12.56
CA SER A 348 -29.87 -1.63 13.60
C SER A 348 -31.25 -1.32 13.03
N GLN A 349 -31.30 -0.75 11.82
CA GLN A 349 -32.53 -0.46 11.08
C GLN A 349 -33.14 -1.67 10.36
N GLY A 350 -32.57 -2.87 10.51
CA GLY A 350 -33.05 -4.09 9.83
C GLY A 350 -32.81 -4.10 8.33
N ARG A 351 -31.77 -3.39 7.86
CA ARG A 351 -31.43 -3.24 6.44
C ARG A 351 -30.26 -4.13 6.01
N SER A 352 -30.02 -5.21 6.76
CA SER A 352 -29.02 -6.24 6.51
C SER A 352 -29.70 -7.61 6.44
N PHE A 353 -29.58 -8.28 5.29
CA PHE A 353 -30.36 -9.48 4.95
C PHE A 353 -29.43 -10.68 4.75
N PRO A 354 -29.69 -11.82 5.38
CA PRO A 354 -29.01 -13.07 5.06
C PRO A 354 -29.20 -13.40 3.57
N VAL A 355 -28.10 -13.63 2.85
CA VAL A 355 -28.16 -13.83 1.39
C VAL A 355 -29.00 -15.04 1.00
N ASP A 356 -29.03 -16.08 1.82
CA ASP A 356 -29.86 -17.28 1.63
C ASP A 356 -31.37 -17.01 1.79
N GLN A 357 -31.77 -15.96 2.51
CA GLN A 357 -33.16 -15.57 2.69
C GLN A 357 -33.69 -14.66 1.57
N VAL A 358 -32.80 -14.06 0.77
CA VAL A 358 -33.19 -13.17 -0.35
C VAL A 358 -33.52 -14.00 -1.60
N ARG A 359 -34.80 -14.03 -1.98
CA ARG A 359 -35.27 -14.74 -3.18
C ARG A 359 -35.06 -13.91 -4.44
N ALA A 360 -34.03 -14.23 -5.22
CA ALA A 360 -33.73 -13.53 -6.46
C ALA A 360 -34.72 -13.84 -7.61
N SER A 361 -35.37 -12.79 -8.12
CA SER A 361 -36.22 -12.87 -9.32
C SER A 361 -35.43 -13.29 -10.57
N ALA A 362 -36.15 -13.72 -11.61
CA ALA A 362 -35.53 -14.04 -12.91
C ALA A 362 -34.79 -12.83 -13.49
N LEU A 363 -35.36 -11.63 -13.31
CA LEU A 363 -34.74 -10.38 -13.72
C LEU A 363 -33.40 -10.14 -12.99
N ALA A 364 -33.38 -10.30 -11.66
CA ALA A 364 -32.17 -10.13 -10.87
C ALA A 364 -31.06 -11.12 -11.29
N ARG A 365 -31.43 -12.39 -11.52
CA ARG A 365 -30.51 -13.43 -12.02
C ARG A 365 -29.93 -13.11 -13.40
N LEU A 366 -30.74 -12.55 -14.30
CA LEU A 366 -30.28 -12.13 -15.62
C LEU A 366 -29.30 -10.96 -15.51
N LEU A 367 -29.69 -9.90 -14.80
CA LEU A 367 -28.91 -8.66 -14.74
C LEU A 367 -27.57 -8.82 -14.00
N ALA A 368 -27.52 -9.63 -12.93
CA ALA A 368 -26.30 -9.87 -12.17
C ALA A 368 -25.14 -10.42 -13.03
N ARG A 369 -25.45 -11.16 -14.10
CA ARG A 369 -24.44 -11.73 -15.04
C ARG A 369 -23.68 -10.68 -15.82
N PHE A 370 -24.24 -9.48 -15.97
CA PHE A 370 -23.65 -8.39 -16.74
C PHE A 370 -22.83 -7.40 -15.88
N VAL A 371 -22.87 -7.57 -14.56
CA VAL A 371 -22.09 -6.76 -13.61
C VAL A 371 -20.63 -7.22 -13.66
N GLY A 372 -19.72 -6.27 -13.90
CA GLY A 372 -18.28 -6.56 -13.89
C GLY A 372 -17.81 -6.88 -12.48
N LYS A 373 -17.04 -7.97 -12.31
CA LYS A 373 -16.39 -8.29 -11.04
C LYS A 373 -15.31 -7.25 -10.75
N THR A 374 -15.41 -6.56 -9.62
CA THR A 374 -14.35 -5.67 -9.15
C THR A 374 -13.51 -6.39 -8.08
N PRO A 375 -12.26 -5.97 -7.85
CA PRO A 375 -11.41 -6.55 -6.79
C PRO A 375 -11.91 -6.27 -5.37
N VAL A 376 -12.89 -5.37 -5.20
CA VAL A 376 -13.26 -4.75 -3.93
C VAL A 376 -14.43 -5.47 -3.25
N GLY A 377 -15.24 -6.19 -4.01
CA GLY A 377 -16.41 -6.88 -3.50
C GLY A 377 -17.29 -7.40 -4.63
N ILE A 378 -18.30 -8.18 -4.28
CA ILE A 378 -19.20 -8.76 -5.27
C ILE A 378 -20.21 -7.73 -5.79
N GLY A 379 -20.52 -6.69 -4.99
CA GLY A 379 -21.46 -5.62 -5.33
C GLY A 379 -22.78 -6.20 -5.83
N LEU A 380 -23.29 -5.67 -6.94
CA LEU A 380 -24.51 -6.16 -7.61
C LEU A 380 -24.29 -7.43 -8.47
N GLY A 381 -23.13 -8.07 -8.38
CA GLY A 381 -22.80 -9.29 -9.13
C GLY A 381 -23.44 -10.57 -8.59
N LEU A 382 -24.08 -10.53 -7.42
CA LEU A 382 -24.91 -11.62 -6.91
C LEU A 382 -26.38 -11.36 -7.29
N PRO A 383 -27.13 -12.39 -7.70
CA PRO A 383 -28.57 -12.24 -7.95
C PRO A 383 -29.32 -11.65 -6.75
N GLN A 384 -28.93 -11.99 -5.53
CA GLN A 384 -29.54 -11.50 -4.30
C GLN A 384 -29.27 -10.01 -4.06
N THR A 385 -28.03 -9.54 -4.28
CA THR A 385 -27.73 -8.11 -4.14
C THR A 385 -28.39 -7.29 -5.25
N MET A 386 -28.49 -7.82 -6.47
CA MET A 386 -29.27 -7.23 -7.55
C MET A 386 -30.77 -7.17 -7.20
N GLN A 387 -31.32 -8.22 -6.57
CA GLN A 387 -32.70 -8.23 -6.10
C GLN A 387 -32.96 -7.11 -5.07
N LEU A 388 -32.07 -6.95 -4.09
CA LEU A 388 -32.17 -5.84 -3.13
C LEU A 388 -32.11 -4.47 -3.80
N ALA A 389 -31.29 -4.29 -4.85
CA ALA A 389 -31.23 -3.05 -5.61
C ALA A 389 -32.52 -2.77 -6.39
N ILE A 390 -33.14 -3.82 -6.95
CA ILE A 390 -34.45 -3.73 -7.61
C ILE A 390 -35.54 -3.32 -6.63
N GLU A 391 -35.54 -3.90 -5.42
CA GLU A 391 -36.50 -3.54 -4.37
C GLU A 391 -36.27 -2.13 -3.84
N GLU A 392 -35.01 -1.68 -3.78
CA GLU A 392 -34.67 -0.36 -3.25
C GLU A 392 -34.99 0.78 -4.22
N VAL A 393 -34.71 0.60 -5.51
CA VAL A 393 -34.76 1.69 -6.49
C VAL A 393 -35.78 1.46 -7.62
N GLY A 394 -36.38 0.27 -7.66
CA GLY A 394 -37.40 -0.12 -8.63
C GLY A 394 -36.84 -0.80 -9.88
N ALA A 395 -37.55 -1.83 -10.35
CA ALA A 395 -37.14 -2.64 -11.51
C ALA A 395 -36.98 -1.82 -12.80
N LEU A 396 -37.89 -0.88 -13.06
CA LEU A 396 -37.85 -0.03 -14.26
C LEU A 396 -36.57 0.80 -14.31
N ARG A 397 -36.19 1.40 -13.18
CA ARG A 397 -34.98 2.24 -13.09
C ARG A 397 -33.71 1.42 -13.26
N ILE A 398 -33.66 0.22 -12.67
CA ILE A 398 -32.54 -0.71 -12.86
C ILE A 398 -32.43 -1.17 -14.33
N LEU A 399 -33.54 -1.44 -15.00
CA LEU A 399 -33.57 -1.79 -16.42
C LEU A 399 -33.06 -0.64 -17.30
N LEU A 400 -33.54 0.59 -17.06
CA LEU A 400 -33.05 1.79 -17.75
C LEU A 400 -31.55 1.99 -17.53
N ALA A 401 -31.06 1.78 -16.31
CA ALA A 401 -29.64 1.86 -15.98
C ALA A 401 -28.80 0.81 -16.71
N ALA A 402 -29.29 -0.43 -16.78
CA ALA A 402 -28.64 -1.52 -17.51
C ALA A 402 -28.59 -1.23 -19.02
N PHE A 403 -29.70 -0.75 -19.59
CA PHE A 403 -29.80 -0.37 -21.00
C PHE A 403 -28.83 0.78 -21.35
N ALA A 404 -28.84 1.86 -20.56
CA ALA A 404 -27.93 2.99 -20.73
C ALA A 404 -26.47 2.54 -20.66
N ALA A 405 -26.11 1.70 -19.68
CA ALA A 405 -24.77 1.16 -19.57
C ALA A 405 -24.37 0.26 -20.75
N ALA A 406 -25.30 -0.52 -21.30
CA ALA A 406 -25.06 -1.38 -22.46
C ALA A 406 -24.76 -0.56 -23.71
N ILE A 407 -25.50 0.54 -23.95
CA ILE A 407 -25.27 1.44 -25.08
C ILE A 407 -23.93 2.16 -24.96
N THR A 408 -23.57 2.61 -23.76
CA THR A 408 -22.38 3.46 -23.59
C THR A 408 -21.07 2.67 -23.51
N ARG A 409 -21.13 1.37 -23.20
CA ARG A 409 -19.94 0.52 -22.98
C ARG A 409 -19.05 0.36 -24.22
N PRO A 410 -19.56 0.16 -25.45
CA PRO A 410 -18.75 0.16 -26.67
C PRO A 410 -17.96 1.45 -26.90
N PHE A 411 -18.46 2.59 -26.42
CA PHE A 411 -17.81 3.89 -26.52
C PHE A 411 -16.80 4.17 -25.38
N GLY A 412 -16.52 3.17 -24.54
CA GLY A 412 -15.54 3.29 -23.45
C GLY A 412 -16.03 4.05 -22.21
N VAL A 413 -17.29 4.48 -22.17
CA VAL A 413 -17.84 5.22 -21.01
C VAL A 413 -18.25 4.24 -19.92
N ARG A 414 -17.63 4.35 -18.74
CA ARG A 414 -17.87 3.48 -17.58
C ARG A 414 -18.73 4.15 -16.51
N GLY A 415 -19.34 3.35 -15.64
CA GLY A 415 -20.10 3.83 -14.47
C GLY A 415 -21.47 4.44 -14.77
N VAL A 416 -21.97 4.34 -16.00
CA VAL A 416 -23.29 4.88 -16.40
C VAL A 416 -24.43 4.18 -15.65
N PHE A 417 -24.29 2.87 -15.39
CA PHE A 417 -25.27 2.11 -14.60
C PHE A 417 -25.57 2.79 -13.27
N TYR A 418 -24.54 3.04 -12.45
CA TYR A 418 -24.72 3.63 -11.12
C TYR A 418 -25.18 5.10 -11.19
N ARG A 419 -24.84 5.84 -12.25
CA ARG A 419 -25.35 7.20 -12.47
C ARG A 419 -26.87 7.22 -12.69
N VAL A 420 -27.42 6.24 -13.41
CA VAL A 420 -28.87 6.15 -13.69
C VAL A 420 -29.61 5.45 -12.55
N ALA A 421 -29.07 4.33 -12.04
CA ALA A 421 -29.64 3.58 -10.92
C ALA A 421 -29.65 4.42 -9.62
N GLY A 422 -28.73 5.36 -9.49
CA GLY A 422 -28.65 6.28 -8.36
C GLY A 422 -27.82 5.75 -7.19
N PRO A 423 -27.55 6.61 -6.19
CA PRO A 423 -26.65 6.32 -5.08
C PRO A 423 -27.15 5.16 -4.19
N GLN A 424 -28.46 4.98 -4.05
CA GLN A 424 -29.07 3.89 -3.27
C GLN A 424 -28.71 2.51 -3.82
N ALA A 425 -28.72 2.34 -5.15
CA ALA A 425 -28.28 1.09 -5.79
C ALA A 425 -26.76 0.89 -5.68
N ALA A 426 -25.98 1.98 -5.73
CA ALA A 426 -24.53 1.92 -5.59
C ALA A 426 -24.08 1.56 -4.16
N ALA A 427 -24.91 1.86 -3.16
CA ALA A 427 -24.64 1.59 -1.76
C ALA A 427 -25.03 0.17 -1.31
N ILE A 428 -25.66 -0.63 -2.19
CA ILE A 428 -25.89 -2.04 -1.91
C ILE A 428 -24.56 -2.78 -1.87
N ASP A 429 -24.28 -3.42 -0.75
CA ASP A 429 -23.06 -4.19 -0.53
C ASP A 429 -23.37 -5.67 -0.33
N GLY A 430 -22.46 -6.51 -0.79
CA GLY A 430 -22.58 -7.96 -0.72
C GLY A 430 -21.86 -8.59 0.47
N PRO A 431 -22.03 -9.90 0.66
CA PRO A 431 -21.30 -10.65 1.68
C PRO A 431 -19.80 -10.46 1.54
N THR A 432 -19.16 -10.04 2.64
CA THR A 432 -17.76 -9.62 2.68
C THR A 432 -16.97 -10.53 3.62
N PRO A 433 -16.03 -11.35 3.09
CA PRO A 433 -15.13 -12.15 3.91
C PRO A 433 -14.35 -11.30 4.91
N GLY A 434 -14.28 -11.73 6.17
CA GLY A 434 -13.59 -11.00 7.24
C GLY A 434 -14.44 -9.98 8.00
N THR A 435 -15.70 -9.77 7.59
CA THR A 435 -16.70 -9.12 8.45
C THR A 435 -17.09 -10.07 9.59
N LEU A 436 -17.49 -9.53 10.73
CA LEU A 436 -17.95 -10.31 11.88
C LEU A 436 -19.22 -11.13 11.55
N PRO A 437 -19.28 -12.44 11.90
CA PRO A 437 -20.51 -13.22 11.79
C PRO A 437 -21.66 -12.69 12.66
N PRO A 438 -22.93 -12.81 12.19
CA PRO A 438 -23.36 -13.46 10.95
C PRO A 438 -23.22 -12.58 9.69
N TYR A 439 -22.84 -11.30 9.83
CA TYR A 439 -22.88 -10.32 8.73
C TYR A 439 -21.88 -10.57 7.59
N ASN A 440 -20.94 -11.50 7.74
CA ASN A 440 -20.09 -11.95 6.64
C ASN A 440 -20.88 -12.63 5.50
N THR A 441 -22.08 -13.15 5.78
CA THR A 441 -22.96 -13.79 4.79
C THR A 441 -24.17 -12.93 4.40
N HIS A 442 -24.24 -11.69 4.88
CA HIS A 442 -25.36 -10.81 4.62
C HIS A 442 -25.10 -9.88 3.42
N ALA A 443 -26.18 -9.45 2.76
CA ALA A 443 -26.19 -8.31 1.86
C ALA A 443 -26.92 -7.16 2.55
N LYS A 444 -26.41 -5.94 2.40
CA LYS A 444 -26.95 -4.77 3.10
C LYS A 444 -27.38 -3.66 2.14
N LYS A 445 -28.36 -2.88 2.57
CA LYS A 445 -28.74 -1.60 1.97
C LYS A 445 -28.08 -0.46 2.74
N ALA A 446 -27.94 0.71 2.12
CA ALA A 446 -27.55 1.94 2.83
C ALA A 446 -28.51 2.25 3.98
N PRO A 447 -28.10 2.97 5.03
CA PRO A 447 -28.96 3.32 6.15
C PRO A 447 -30.05 4.29 5.68
N ALA A 448 -31.23 4.16 6.27
CA ALA A 448 -32.30 5.13 6.14
C ALA A 448 -31.99 6.37 6.98
N ASP A 449 -32.20 7.56 6.40
CA ASP A 449 -32.01 8.88 7.04
C ASP A 449 -30.74 8.99 7.93
N PRO A 450 -29.54 8.82 7.35
CA PRO A 450 -28.29 8.86 8.12
C PRO A 450 -28.06 10.23 8.80
N ASP A 451 -28.57 11.33 8.24
CA ASP A 451 -28.52 12.66 8.88
C ASP A 451 -29.46 12.71 10.10
N GLY A 452 -30.67 12.15 10.01
CA GLY A 452 -31.57 12.01 11.16
C GLY A 452 -30.97 11.19 12.30
N VAL A 453 -30.36 10.03 11.97
CA VAL A 453 -29.64 9.22 12.96
C VAL A 453 -28.52 10.02 13.63
N ALA A 454 -27.70 10.71 12.83
CA ALA A 454 -26.63 11.53 13.37
C ALA A 454 -27.15 12.65 14.28
N ARG A 455 -28.23 13.34 13.90
CA ARG A 455 -28.86 14.37 14.74
C ARG A 455 -29.39 13.81 16.06
N GLY A 456 -30.09 12.68 16.03
CA GLY A 456 -30.64 12.05 17.23
C GLY A 456 -29.55 11.64 18.23
N LEU A 457 -28.51 10.94 17.74
CA LEU A 457 -27.36 10.55 18.55
C LEU A 457 -26.59 11.77 19.09
N ALA A 458 -26.43 12.83 18.30
CA ALA A 458 -25.74 14.04 18.73
C ALA A 458 -26.48 14.76 19.86
N ALA A 459 -27.82 14.84 19.79
CA ALA A 459 -28.64 15.42 20.85
C ALA A 459 -28.52 14.63 22.15
N ALA A 460 -28.59 13.31 22.06
CA ALA A 460 -28.51 12.40 23.21
C ALA A 460 -27.13 12.46 23.90
N LEU A 461 -26.06 12.31 23.12
CA LEU A 461 -24.69 12.40 23.63
C LEU A 461 -24.36 13.81 24.15
N GLY A 462 -24.85 14.85 23.49
CA GLY A 462 -24.64 16.23 23.93
C GLY A 462 -25.32 16.54 25.27
N ALA A 463 -26.52 15.98 25.50
CA ALA A 463 -27.19 16.07 26.80
C ALA A 463 -26.37 15.38 27.91
N GLY A 464 -25.80 14.20 27.64
CA GLY A 464 -24.93 13.50 28.58
C GLY A 464 -23.59 14.20 28.84
N ALA A 465 -23.01 14.84 27.83
CA ALA A 465 -21.72 15.53 27.91
C ALA A 465 -21.81 17.00 28.40
N GLY A 466 -23.02 17.54 28.56
CA GLY A 466 -23.23 18.93 28.98
C GLY A 466 -22.88 19.99 27.92
N GLY A 467 -22.94 19.64 26.63
CA GLY A 467 -22.65 20.56 25.52
C GLY A 467 -22.61 19.89 24.14
N PRO A 468 -22.30 20.62 23.06
CA PRO A 468 -22.43 20.09 21.70
C PRO A 468 -21.42 18.98 21.38
N VAL A 469 -21.93 17.82 20.97
CA VAL A 469 -21.15 16.69 20.46
C VAL A 469 -21.51 16.44 19.01
N GLY A 470 -20.51 16.33 18.13
CA GLY A 470 -20.71 15.99 16.74
C GLY A 470 -20.98 14.50 16.56
N VAL A 471 -21.83 14.11 15.61
CA VAL A 471 -21.99 12.71 15.20
C VAL A 471 -21.98 12.59 13.70
N ALA A 472 -21.33 11.57 13.17
CA ALA A 472 -21.31 11.27 11.74
C ALA A 472 -21.49 9.78 11.46
N VAL A 473 -22.33 9.46 10.46
CA VAL A 473 -22.45 8.14 9.88
C VAL A 473 -21.47 8.03 8.71
N ILE A 474 -20.49 7.14 8.82
CA ILE A 474 -19.36 7.04 7.90
C ILE A 474 -19.33 5.66 7.24
N ASP A 475 -19.23 5.63 5.91
CA ASP A 475 -18.80 4.46 5.16
C ASP A 475 -17.29 4.57 4.88
N ALA A 476 -16.49 3.94 5.73
CA ALA A 476 -15.04 3.86 5.59
C ALA A 476 -14.62 2.42 5.27
N ASN A 477 -13.88 2.28 4.18
CA ASN A 477 -13.20 1.04 3.80
C ASN A 477 -11.74 1.34 3.43
N ASP A 478 -10.97 0.31 3.10
CA ASP A 478 -9.56 0.48 2.78
C ASP A 478 -9.32 1.27 1.47
N ILE A 479 -10.36 1.64 0.71
CA ILE A 479 -10.28 2.28 -0.61
C ILE A 479 -10.76 3.72 -0.60
N GLY A 480 -11.82 4.00 0.15
CA GLY A 480 -12.44 5.32 0.22
C GLY A 480 -13.23 5.52 1.49
N VAL A 481 -13.59 6.77 1.72
CA VAL A 481 -14.37 7.21 2.89
C VAL A 481 -15.46 8.15 2.42
N ASN A 482 -16.70 7.88 2.82
CA ASN A 482 -17.85 8.74 2.57
C ASN A 482 -18.57 9.04 3.89
N VAL A 483 -18.89 10.31 4.14
CA VAL A 483 -19.74 10.71 5.26
C VAL A 483 -21.17 10.78 4.75
N LEU A 484 -21.98 9.77 5.08
CA LEU A 484 -23.34 9.62 4.58
C LEU A 484 -24.34 10.51 5.32
N GLY A 485 -24.10 10.74 6.61
CA GLY A 485 -24.91 11.65 7.42
C GLY A 485 -24.08 12.30 8.51
N ALA A 486 -24.44 13.50 8.92
CA ALA A 486 -23.74 14.21 9.99
C ALA A 486 -24.67 15.20 10.72
N SER A 487 -24.45 15.36 12.03
CA SER A 487 -25.10 16.40 12.81
C SER A 487 -24.52 17.79 12.49
N ALA A 488 -25.21 18.84 12.96
CA ALA A 488 -24.79 20.21 12.74
C ALA A 488 -23.40 20.49 13.35
N GLY A 489 -22.58 21.25 12.62
CA GLY A 489 -21.22 21.64 13.06
C GLY A 489 -20.12 20.61 12.80
N VAL A 490 -20.45 19.41 12.30
CA VAL A 490 -19.44 18.40 11.94
C VAL A 490 -18.74 18.74 10.63
N ASP A 491 -17.41 18.80 10.66
CA ASP A 491 -16.59 18.93 9.45
C ASP A 491 -16.46 17.57 8.74
N ARG A 492 -17.22 17.41 7.65
CA ARG A 492 -17.20 16.20 6.82
C ARG A 492 -15.84 15.99 6.14
N GLY A 493 -15.16 17.06 5.73
CA GLY A 493 -13.86 16.99 5.05
C GLY A 493 -12.77 16.46 5.98
N LEU A 494 -12.75 16.97 7.20
CA LEU A 494 -11.87 16.49 8.27
C LEU A 494 -12.08 15.01 8.56
N LEU A 495 -13.33 14.56 8.67
CA LEU A 495 -13.63 13.14 8.91
C LEU A 495 -13.17 12.25 7.75
N VAL A 496 -13.39 12.67 6.50
CA VAL A 496 -12.86 11.96 5.33
C VAL A 496 -11.34 11.83 5.43
N GLU A 497 -10.66 12.88 5.88
CA GLU A 497 -9.21 12.88 6.06
C GLU A 497 -8.73 11.93 7.18
N LEU A 498 -9.36 12.00 8.35
CA LEU A 498 -9.02 11.20 9.52
C LEU A 498 -9.36 9.72 9.37
N PHE A 499 -10.27 9.36 8.46
CA PHE A 499 -10.67 7.97 8.23
C PHE A 499 -10.05 7.34 6.98
N ARG A 500 -9.12 8.01 6.28
CA ARG A 500 -8.51 7.50 5.04
C ARG A 500 -7.82 6.15 5.18
N ASP A 501 -7.26 5.87 6.35
CA ASP A 501 -6.67 4.59 6.71
C ASP A 501 -7.66 3.66 7.41
N ASN A 502 -8.91 4.08 7.64
CA ASN A 502 -9.96 3.37 8.37
C ASN A 502 -9.52 2.87 9.76
N PRO A 503 -9.70 3.68 10.82
CA PRO A 503 -9.32 3.29 12.18
C PRO A 503 -10.26 2.23 12.79
N LEU A 504 -11.41 1.94 12.18
CA LEU A 504 -12.42 0.99 12.67
C LEU A 504 -12.06 -0.47 12.35
N GLY A 505 -12.73 -1.40 13.04
CA GLY A 505 -12.50 -2.84 12.93
C GLY A 505 -13.80 -3.59 12.64
N GLN A 506 -13.90 -4.17 11.44
CA GLN A 506 -15.11 -4.87 10.97
C GLN A 506 -15.17 -6.36 11.34
N GLY A 507 -14.09 -6.92 11.91
CA GLY A 507 -13.99 -8.32 12.32
C GLY A 507 -14.21 -8.52 13.82
N HIS A 508 -13.41 -9.40 14.43
CA HIS A 508 -13.45 -9.72 15.87
C HIS A 508 -13.18 -8.53 16.79
N GLN A 509 -12.67 -7.42 16.25
CA GLN A 509 -12.45 -6.20 17.03
C GLN A 509 -13.77 -5.57 17.50
N GLN A 510 -14.84 -5.71 16.70
CA GLN A 510 -16.18 -5.18 17.02
C GLN A 510 -16.18 -3.69 17.38
N THR A 511 -15.46 -2.87 16.60
CA THR A 511 -15.34 -1.43 16.84
C THR A 511 -16.03 -0.62 15.74
N PRO A 512 -17.38 -0.61 15.69
CA PRO A 512 -18.12 0.16 14.68
C PRO A 512 -18.17 1.66 14.98
N ILE A 513 -17.73 2.09 16.16
CA ILE A 513 -17.76 3.46 16.63
C ILE A 513 -16.33 3.95 16.80
N ALA A 514 -16.06 5.23 16.53
CA ALA A 514 -14.84 5.90 16.95
C ALA A 514 -15.14 7.28 17.52
N LEU A 515 -14.51 7.58 18.66
CA LEU A 515 -14.50 8.91 19.25
C LEU A 515 -13.32 9.70 18.68
N ILE A 516 -13.61 10.85 18.08
CA ILE A 516 -12.63 11.76 17.49
C ILE A 516 -12.47 12.95 18.42
N ARG A 517 -11.24 13.15 18.90
CA ARG A 517 -10.88 14.22 19.83
C ARG A 517 -9.69 14.99 19.33
N ARG A 518 -9.77 16.32 19.37
CA ARG A 518 -8.63 17.18 19.05
C ARG A 518 -7.65 17.20 20.23
N MET A 519 -6.39 16.86 19.98
CA MET A 519 -5.36 16.74 21.02
C MET A 519 -4.44 17.97 21.11
N ARG A 520 -4.21 18.62 19.97
CA ARG A 520 -3.34 19.79 19.86
C ARG A 520 -3.82 20.72 18.73
N ALA A 521 -3.75 22.03 18.96
CA ALA A 521 -3.85 23.03 17.89
C ALA A 521 -2.45 23.27 17.29
N GLY A 522 -2.41 23.51 15.98
CA GLY A 522 -1.18 23.78 15.22
C GLY A 522 -0.43 25.00 15.71
#